data_AF-A0A7D4XJJ4-F1
#
_entry.id   AF-A0A7D4XJJ4-F1
#
_cell.length_a   1.000
_cell.length_b   1.000
_cell.length_c   1.000
_cell.angle_alpha   90.00
_cell.angle_beta   90.00
_cell.angle_gamma   90.00
#
_symmetry.space_group_name_H-M   'P 1'
#
loop_
_entity.id
_entity.type
_entity.pdbx_description
1 polymer ?
#
loop_
_entity_poly.entity_id
_entity_poly.type
_entity_poly.pdbx_seq_one_letter_code
_entity_poly.pdbx_strand_id
1 'polypeptide(L)'
;MSHGIHAEVKPGPKSVRLEGNKEDLARVKLAVKDGVLTTQVEKGSGLFNWKGIKDVRLYVTSPRVESVAASGGAHVDAEATRSDTFEAAASGGAELNIRGVDSKKLEVAASGGSELKLKGRTGELTVQGSGGSVIEAKKVQAESLEVAASGGTRVEASPERRITGSLSGGSTVTASTRPQSVQVNSSGGSEVQYE
;
A
#
# COMPACT_ATOMS: atom_id res chain seq x y z
N MET A 1 -6.31 -16.35 -8.81
CA MET A 1 -5.09 -16.88 -8.18
C MET A 1 -4.02 -15.80 -8.30
N SER A 2 -3.81 -15.02 -7.23
CA SER A 2 -2.66 -14.10 -7.19
C SER A 2 -1.40 -14.97 -7.18
N HIS A 3 -0.51 -14.70 -8.12
CA HIS A 3 0.82 -15.31 -8.14
C HIS A 3 1.76 -14.21 -7.67
N GLY A 4 2.40 -14.40 -6.52
CA GLY A 4 3.23 -13.37 -5.93
C GLY A 4 3.98 -13.85 -4.70
N ILE A 5 4.87 -13.00 -4.22
CA ILE A 5 5.61 -13.20 -2.97
C ILE A 5 4.69 -12.81 -1.80
N HIS A 6 4.67 -13.61 -0.74
CA HIS A 6 4.18 -13.18 0.56
C HIS A 6 5.36 -12.67 1.39
N ALA A 7 5.41 -11.37 1.65
CA ALA A 7 6.46 -10.76 2.45
C ALA A 7 5.98 -10.39 3.85
N GLU A 8 6.83 -10.62 4.84
CA GLU A 8 6.69 -10.15 6.22
C GLU A 8 7.86 -9.22 6.54
N VAL A 9 7.57 -7.96 6.85
CA VAL A 9 8.56 -6.91 7.12
C VAL A 9 8.40 -6.42 8.56
N LYS A 10 9.44 -6.52 9.38
CA LYS A 10 9.41 -6.14 10.80
C LYS A 10 10.58 -5.25 11.20
N PRO A 11 10.41 -4.36 12.19
CA PRO A 11 11.52 -3.67 12.83
C PRO A 11 12.51 -4.66 13.47
N GLY A 12 13.81 -4.43 13.32
CA GLY A 12 14.85 -5.26 13.95
C GLY A 12 16.22 -5.15 13.30
N PRO A 13 17.21 -5.94 13.72
CA PRO A 13 18.50 -6.03 13.03
C PRO A 13 18.30 -6.39 11.56
N LYS A 14 19.18 -5.92 10.66
CA LYS A 14 19.05 -6.20 9.22
C LYS A 14 19.11 -7.72 8.96
N SER A 15 18.05 -8.29 8.40
CA SER A 15 17.98 -9.70 7.99
C SER A 15 17.07 -9.88 6.80
N VAL A 16 17.40 -10.84 5.94
CA VAL A 16 16.56 -11.26 4.82
C VAL A 16 16.58 -12.77 4.72
N ARG A 17 15.40 -13.39 4.62
CA ARG A 17 15.25 -14.84 4.52
C ARG A 17 14.14 -15.18 3.54
N LEU A 18 14.41 -16.13 2.65
CA LEU A 18 13.43 -16.66 1.71
C LEU A 18 13.09 -18.10 2.06
N GLU A 19 11.82 -18.46 1.93
CA GLU A 19 11.34 -19.84 2.00
C GLU A 19 10.49 -20.16 0.77
N GLY A 20 10.61 -21.38 0.26
CA GLY A 20 9.89 -21.87 -0.91
C GLY A 20 10.56 -23.10 -1.50
N ASN A 21 9.98 -23.65 -2.57
CA ASN A 21 10.62 -24.70 -3.34
C ASN A 21 11.83 -24.15 -4.12
N LYS A 22 12.79 -25.02 -4.45
CA LYS A 22 14.06 -24.62 -5.06
C LYS A 22 13.87 -23.92 -6.40
N GLU A 23 12.90 -24.38 -7.19
CA GLU A 23 12.62 -23.88 -8.54
C GLU A 23 12.08 -22.45 -8.50
N ASP A 24 11.18 -22.15 -7.58
CA ASP A 24 10.62 -20.80 -7.39
C ASP A 24 11.66 -19.87 -6.74
N LEU A 25 12.41 -20.35 -5.75
CA LEU A 25 13.46 -19.56 -5.09
C LEU A 25 14.56 -19.14 -6.07
N ALA A 26 14.94 -20.02 -7.01
CA ALA A 26 15.93 -19.71 -8.04
C ALA A 26 15.51 -18.56 -8.98
N ARG A 27 14.22 -18.21 -9.01
CA ARG A 27 13.67 -17.13 -9.83
C ARG A 27 13.54 -15.81 -9.07
N VAL A 28 13.80 -15.78 -7.77
CA VAL A 28 13.68 -14.56 -6.95
C VAL A 28 15.04 -13.87 -6.87
N LYS A 29 15.10 -12.64 -7.36
CA LYS A 29 16.25 -11.75 -7.23
C LYS A 29 16.04 -10.77 -6.10
N LEU A 30 17.03 -10.68 -5.22
CA LEU A 30 17.12 -9.71 -4.14
C LEU A 30 18.28 -8.76 -4.43
N ALA A 31 18.04 -7.47 -4.32
CA ALA A 31 19.09 -6.45 -4.43
C ALA A 31 18.84 -5.35 -3.40
N VAL A 32 19.91 -4.87 -2.77
CA VAL A 32 19.85 -3.66 -1.94
C VAL A 32 20.49 -2.53 -2.74
N LYS A 33 19.72 -1.48 -3.01
CA LYS A 33 20.20 -0.28 -3.70
C LYS A 33 19.71 0.94 -2.91
N ASP A 34 20.63 1.85 -2.58
CA ASP A 34 20.34 3.10 -1.88
C ASP A 34 19.53 2.91 -0.57
N GLY A 35 19.83 1.80 0.14
CA GLY A 35 19.14 1.45 1.40
C GLY A 35 17.79 0.75 1.22
N VAL A 36 17.31 0.57 -0.01
CA VAL A 36 16.05 -0.11 -0.34
C VAL A 36 16.32 -1.55 -0.77
N LEU A 37 15.68 -2.51 -0.10
CA LEU A 37 15.63 -3.89 -0.57
C LEU A 37 14.58 -4.01 -1.68
N THR A 38 15.03 -4.33 -2.89
CA THR A 38 14.17 -4.63 -4.04
C THR A 38 14.12 -6.13 -4.26
N THR A 39 12.91 -6.65 -4.46
CA THR A 39 12.65 -8.06 -4.74
C THR A 39 11.93 -8.21 -6.07
N GLN A 40 12.48 -9.03 -6.96
CA GLN A 40 11.92 -9.24 -8.30
C GLN A 40 11.82 -10.72 -8.62
N VAL A 41 10.68 -11.14 -9.17
CA VAL A 41 10.52 -12.49 -9.74
C VAL A 41 10.88 -12.44 -11.21
N GLU A 42 11.87 -13.23 -11.61
CA GLU A 42 12.25 -13.34 -13.01
C GLU A 42 11.19 -14.10 -13.82
N LYS A 43 10.91 -13.56 -15.01
CA LYS A 43 10.15 -14.27 -16.04
C LYS A 43 11.04 -15.40 -16.55
N GLY A 44 10.59 -16.64 -16.41
CA GLY A 44 11.34 -17.77 -16.95
C GLY A 44 11.34 -17.74 -18.49
N SER A 45 12.38 -18.25 -19.11
CA SER A 45 12.49 -18.39 -20.57
C SER A 45 11.78 -19.67 -21.06
N GLY A 46 10.92 -19.58 -22.10
CA GLY A 46 10.36 -20.74 -22.81
C GLY A 46 8.83 -20.89 -22.81
N LEU A 47 8.32 -21.80 -23.65
CA LEU A 47 6.89 -22.05 -23.95
C LEU A 47 6.07 -22.63 -22.78
N PHE A 48 6.70 -23.04 -21.67
CA PHE A 48 6.05 -23.64 -20.50
C PHE A 48 5.92 -22.69 -19.28
N ASN A 49 6.36 -21.43 -19.40
CA ASN A 49 6.60 -20.55 -18.25
C ASN A 49 5.51 -19.49 -17.94
N TRP A 50 4.27 -19.71 -18.35
CA TRP A 50 3.13 -18.87 -17.91
C TRP A 50 2.70 -19.10 -16.45
N LYS A 51 3.31 -20.07 -15.75
CA LYS A 51 3.05 -20.29 -14.32
C LYS A 51 3.87 -19.31 -13.48
N GLY A 52 3.17 -18.44 -12.77
CA GLY A 52 3.77 -17.62 -11.71
C GLY A 52 4.29 -18.50 -10.57
N ILE A 53 5.05 -17.90 -9.65
CA ILE A 53 5.49 -18.57 -8.42
C ILE A 53 4.27 -18.85 -7.53
N LYS A 54 4.30 -19.95 -6.76
CA LYS A 54 3.12 -20.39 -5.98
C LYS A 54 3.28 -20.21 -4.48
N ASP A 55 4.48 -20.37 -3.94
CA ASP A 55 4.69 -20.38 -2.48
C ASP A 55 6.08 -19.85 -2.11
N VAL A 56 6.31 -18.55 -2.34
CA VAL A 56 7.52 -17.88 -1.84
C VAL A 56 7.16 -16.98 -0.68
N ARG A 57 7.80 -17.21 0.47
CA ARG A 57 7.75 -16.33 1.63
C ARG A 57 9.05 -15.57 1.78
N LEU A 58 8.94 -14.26 1.99
CA LEU A 58 10.05 -13.36 2.21
C LEU A 58 9.94 -12.77 3.62
N TYR A 59 10.95 -12.99 4.45
CA TYR A 59 11.03 -12.37 5.77
C TYR A 59 12.14 -11.32 5.74
N VAL A 60 11.80 -10.09 6.12
CA VAL A 60 12.72 -8.95 6.17
C VAL A 60 12.66 -8.33 7.55
N THR A 61 13.82 -8.10 8.15
CA THR A 61 13.92 -7.22 9.31
C THR A 61 14.84 -6.06 9.01
N SER A 62 14.47 -4.86 9.46
CA SER A 62 15.25 -3.63 9.25
C SER A 62 15.10 -2.69 10.46
N PRO A 63 16.15 -1.95 10.85
CA PRO A 63 16.03 -1.00 11.97
C PRO A 63 15.07 0.15 11.67
N ARG A 64 14.84 0.41 10.38
CA ARG A 64 13.92 1.44 9.88
C ARG A 64 13.09 0.87 8.75
N VAL A 65 11.78 1.05 8.86
CA VAL A 65 10.77 0.71 7.86
C VAL A 65 9.95 1.97 7.66
N GLU A 66 10.40 2.77 6.69
CA GLU A 66 9.82 4.10 6.36
C GLU A 66 9.08 4.06 5.02
N SER A 67 9.26 3.00 4.23
CA SER A 67 8.53 2.80 2.99
C SER A 67 8.29 1.32 2.70
N VAL A 68 7.16 1.03 2.06
CA VAL A 68 6.80 -0.31 1.57
C VAL A 68 6.10 -0.18 0.24
N ALA A 69 6.59 -0.92 -0.77
CA ALA A 69 5.97 -0.98 -2.08
C ALA A 69 5.71 -2.42 -2.52
N ALA A 70 4.55 -2.68 -3.11
CA ALA A 70 4.20 -3.97 -3.71
C ALA A 70 3.57 -3.82 -5.10
N SER A 71 3.76 -4.85 -5.92
CA SER A 71 3.22 -4.89 -7.27
C SER A 71 2.86 -6.32 -7.68
N GLY A 72 2.14 -6.46 -8.79
CA GLY A 72 1.72 -7.77 -9.29
C GLY A 72 0.67 -8.40 -8.37
N GLY A 73 0.84 -9.67 -8.00
CA GLY A 73 -0.03 -10.37 -7.05
C GLY A 73 0.61 -10.57 -5.67
N ALA A 74 1.54 -9.69 -5.28
CA ALA A 74 2.26 -9.79 -4.01
C ALA A 74 1.36 -9.44 -2.82
N HIS A 75 1.63 -10.09 -1.68
CA HIS A 75 1.03 -9.79 -0.39
C HIS A 75 2.14 -9.36 0.56
N VAL A 76 2.01 -8.22 1.24
CA VAL A 76 3.00 -7.77 2.22
C VAL A 76 2.32 -7.44 3.54
N ASP A 77 2.77 -8.07 4.61
CA ASP A 77 2.49 -7.68 5.99
C ASP A 77 3.70 -6.91 6.54
N ALA A 78 3.51 -5.64 6.91
CA ALA A 78 4.60 -4.78 7.38
C ALA A 78 4.27 -4.11 8.71
N GLU A 79 5.29 -3.97 9.55
CA GLU A 79 5.27 -3.11 10.73
C GLU A 79 6.22 -1.92 10.48
N ALA A 80 5.64 -0.72 10.53
CA ALA A 80 6.35 0.52 10.30
C ALA A 80 7.21 0.90 11.51
N THR A 81 8.20 1.76 11.27
CA THR A 81 8.90 2.48 12.33
C THR A 81 8.49 3.93 12.33
N ARG A 82 8.65 4.62 13.47
CA ARG A 82 8.44 6.06 13.54
C ARG A 82 9.33 6.79 12.53
N SER A 83 8.73 7.68 11.74
CA SER A 83 9.41 8.44 10.68
C SER A 83 8.84 9.84 10.54
N ASP A 84 9.50 10.72 9.79
CA ASP A 84 8.88 12.00 9.41
C ASP A 84 7.85 11.77 8.29
N THR A 85 8.26 11.03 7.25
CA THR A 85 7.40 10.59 6.16
C THR A 85 7.37 9.07 6.12
N PHE A 86 6.19 8.49 5.91
CA PHE A 86 6.03 7.08 5.57
C PHE A 86 5.37 6.95 4.20
N GLU A 87 5.93 6.11 3.33
CA GLU A 87 5.43 5.90 1.97
C GLU A 87 4.89 4.47 1.79
N ALA A 88 3.65 4.34 1.33
CA ALA A 88 3.02 3.06 0.99
C ALA A 88 2.57 3.08 -0.48
N ALA A 89 3.02 2.13 -1.28
CA ALA A 89 2.66 2.07 -2.70
C ALA A 89 2.22 0.66 -3.12
N ALA A 90 1.02 0.50 -3.66
CA ALA A 90 0.56 -0.75 -4.25
C ALA A 90 0.12 -0.56 -5.71
N SER A 91 0.41 -1.56 -6.55
CA SER A 91 0.00 -1.57 -7.94
C SER A 91 -0.37 -2.98 -8.41
N GLY A 92 -1.18 -3.08 -9.46
CA GLY A 92 -1.65 -4.38 -9.94
C GLY A 92 -2.72 -4.97 -9.00
N GLY A 93 -2.60 -6.24 -8.62
CA GLY A 93 -3.49 -6.91 -7.66
C GLY A 93 -2.78 -7.19 -6.33
N ALA A 94 -1.90 -6.28 -5.91
CA ALA A 94 -1.11 -6.42 -4.70
C ALA A 94 -1.92 -6.05 -3.45
N GLU A 95 -1.63 -6.72 -2.34
CA GLU A 95 -2.21 -6.44 -1.02
C GLU A 95 -1.10 -5.97 -0.07
N LEU A 96 -1.32 -4.81 0.57
CA LEU A 96 -0.45 -4.27 1.62
C LEU A 96 -1.20 -4.16 2.95
N ASN A 97 -0.67 -4.79 3.98
CA ASN A 97 -1.17 -4.72 5.35
C ASN A 97 -0.11 -4.07 6.24
N ILE A 98 -0.26 -2.77 6.55
CA ILE A 98 0.74 -1.98 7.28
C ILE A 98 0.21 -1.60 8.66
N ARG A 99 0.98 -1.89 9.70
CA ARG A 99 0.64 -1.58 11.10
C ARG A 99 1.72 -0.72 11.74
N GLY A 100 1.33 0.00 12.80
CA GLY A 100 2.26 0.76 13.62
C GLY A 100 2.78 2.04 12.95
N VAL A 101 2.05 2.59 11.97
CA VAL A 101 2.43 3.87 11.35
C VAL A 101 2.45 4.97 12.43
N ASP A 102 3.55 5.68 12.54
CA ASP A 102 3.71 6.85 13.41
C ASP A 102 4.56 7.87 12.65
N SER A 103 3.90 8.72 11.85
CA SER A 103 4.59 9.68 11.00
C SER A 103 3.99 11.09 11.06
N LYS A 104 4.71 12.09 10.55
CA LYS A 104 4.11 13.42 10.32
C LYS A 104 3.31 13.43 9.04
N LYS A 105 3.84 12.77 8.00
CA LYS A 105 3.21 12.59 6.70
C LYS A 105 3.12 11.10 6.36
N LEU A 106 1.97 10.67 5.86
CA LEU A 106 1.74 9.34 5.33
C LEU A 106 1.29 9.50 3.88
N GLU A 107 2.11 9.05 2.94
CA GLU A 107 1.84 9.08 1.51
C GLU A 107 1.42 7.69 1.04
N VAL A 108 0.25 7.60 0.41
CA VAL A 108 -0.34 6.34 -0.03
C VAL A 108 -0.66 6.42 -1.51
N ALA A 109 -0.04 5.55 -2.30
CA ALA A 109 -0.29 5.43 -3.74
C ALA A 109 -0.87 4.05 -4.06
N ALA A 110 -1.99 4.02 -4.80
CA ALA A 110 -2.67 2.78 -5.18
C ALA A 110 -3.11 2.84 -6.64
N SER A 111 -2.85 1.78 -7.39
CA SER A 111 -3.23 1.68 -8.80
C SER A 111 -3.60 0.25 -9.22
N GLY A 112 -4.44 0.11 -10.25
CA GLY A 112 -4.93 -1.19 -10.69
C GLY A 112 -6.06 -1.69 -9.79
N GLY A 113 -6.01 -2.94 -9.36
CA GLY A 113 -6.95 -3.57 -8.41
C GLY A 113 -6.27 -3.89 -7.09
N SER A 114 -5.47 -2.94 -6.60
CA SER A 114 -4.65 -3.09 -5.39
C SER A 114 -5.43 -2.77 -4.12
N GLU A 115 -5.03 -3.37 -3.01
CA GLU A 115 -5.66 -3.19 -1.71
C GLU A 115 -4.60 -2.79 -0.66
N LEU A 116 -4.86 -1.71 0.08
CA LEU A 116 -3.98 -1.25 1.15
C LEU A 116 -4.76 -1.08 2.44
N LYS A 117 -4.32 -1.75 3.51
CA LYS A 117 -4.88 -1.64 4.86
C LYS A 117 -3.83 -1.03 5.78
N LEU A 118 -4.11 0.15 6.35
CA LEU A 118 -3.19 0.93 7.15
C LEU A 118 -3.72 1.13 8.57
N LYS A 119 -2.84 1.04 9.57
CA LYS A 119 -3.16 1.32 10.99
C LYS A 119 -2.06 2.12 11.67
N GLY A 120 -2.44 3.14 12.44
CA GLY A 120 -1.48 3.97 13.16
C GLY A 120 -1.98 5.40 13.38
N ARG A 121 -1.07 6.37 13.31
CA ARG A 121 -1.33 7.80 13.38
C ARG A 121 -0.45 8.57 12.40
N THR A 122 -0.99 9.67 11.89
CA THR A 122 -0.25 10.63 11.06
C THR A 122 -0.80 12.05 11.27
N GLY A 123 0.01 13.07 11.03
CA GLY A 123 -0.51 14.43 10.89
C GLY A 123 -1.31 14.56 9.59
N GLU A 124 -0.60 14.35 8.48
CA GLU A 124 -1.14 14.47 7.13
C GLU A 124 -1.20 13.10 6.46
N LEU A 125 -2.35 12.76 5.89
CA LEU A 125 -2.55 11.60 5.04
C LEU A 125 -2.77 12.09 3.61
N THR A 126 -1.89 11.71 2.69
CA THR A 126 -2.03 11.95 1.25
C THR A 126 -2.37 10.64 0.55
N VAL A 127 -3.49 10.58 -0.18
CA VAL A 127 -3.91 9.38 -0.92
C VAL A 127 -4.02 9.69 -2.40
N GLN A 128 -3.30 8.92 -3.22
CA GLN A 128 -3.41 8.91 -4.67
C GLN A 128 -3.92 7.55 -5.12
N GLY A 129 -5.09 7.52 -5.74
CA GLY A 129 -5.76 6.29 -6.14
C GLY A 129 -6.24 6.32 -7.59
N SER A 130 -5.98 5.24 -8.31
CA SER A 130 -6.47 5.05 -9.68
C SER A 130 -6.87 3.61 -9.95
N GLY A 131 -7.69 3.39 -10.99
CA GLY A 131 -8.23 2.07 -11.32
C GLY A 131 -9.37 1.67 -10.39
N GLY A 132 -9.37 0.43 -9.90
CA GLY A 132 -10.31 -0.12 -8.92
C GLY A 132 -9.61 -0.46 -7.60
N SER A 133 -8.81 0.48 -7.09
CA SER A 133 -8.02 0.27 -5.87
C SER A 133 -8.85 0.53 -4.61
N VAL A 134 -8.51 -0.16 -3.53
CA VAL A 134 -9.15 0.00 -2.21
C VAL A 134 -8.10 0.41 -1.18
N ILE A 135 -8.34 1.52 -0.48
CA ILE A 135 -7.46 2.07 0.55
C ILE A 135 -8.24 2.15 1.87
N GLU A 136 -7.96 1.24 2.80
CA GLU A 136 -8.53 1.20 4.14
C GLU A 136 -7.59 1.87 5.14
N ALA A 137 -7.85 3.14 5.42
CA ALA A 137 -7.13 3.96 6.41
C ALA A 137 -8.02 4.45 7.56
N LYS A 138 -9.23 3.90 7.74
CA LYS A 138 -10.13 4.21 8.89
C LYS A 138 -9.47 4.00 10.26
N LYS A 139 -8.46 3.13 10.33
CA LYS A 139 -7.70 2.82 11.55
C LYS A 139 -6.40 3.65 11.67
N VAL A 140 -6.26 4.68 10.84
CA VAL A 140 -5.21 5.69 10.94
C VAL A 140 -5.83 6.94 11.57
N GLN A 141 -5.31 7.35 12.73
CA GLN A 141 -5.64 8.64 13.34
C GLN A 141 -4.92 9.73 12.53
N ALA A 142 -5.62 10.36 11.60
CA ALA A 142 -5.09 11.41 10.73
C ALA A 142 -5.70 12.77 11.09
N GLU A 143 -4.92 13.84 11.09
CA GLU A 143 -5.47 15.19 11.32
C GLU A 143 -6.10 15.75 10.04
N SER A 144 -5.48 15.51 8.90
CA SER A 144 -5.98 15.92 7.58
C SER A 144 -5.79 14.84 6.52
N LEU A 145 -6.72 14.83 5.57
CA LEU A 145 -6.65 14.02 4.35
C LEU A 145 -6.56 14.92 3.12
N GLU A 146 -5.56 14.68 2.29
CA GLU A 146 -5.53 15.10 0.89
C GLU A 146 -5.76 13.88 -0.01
N VAL A 147 -6.75 13.94 -0.89
CA VAL A 147 -7.13 12.80 -1.73
C VAL A 147 -7.23 13.18 -3.20
N ALA A 148 -6.53 12.43 -4.05
CA ALA A 148 -6.67 12.45 -5.49
C ALA A 148 -7.08 11.04 -5.95
N ALA A 149 -8.36 10.84 -6.27
CA ALA A 149 -8.86 9.54 -6.69
C ALA A 149 -9.57 9.60 -8.05
N SER A 150 -9.37 8.56 -8.85
CA SER A 150 -9.98 8.40 -10.17
C SER A 150 -10.37 6.95 -10.41
N GLY A 151 -11.19 6.70 -11.45
CA GLY A 151 -11.71 5.36 -11.74
C GLY A 151 -12.76 4.92 -10.72
N GLY A 152 -12.71 3.68 -10.26
CA GLY A 152 -13.54 3.10 -9.19
C GLY A 152 -12.79 2.95 -7.87
N THR A 153 -11.92 3.89 -7.53
CA THR A 153 -11.13 3.86 -6.29
C THR A 153 -12.03 4.09 -5.07
N ARG A 154 -11.87 3.27 -4.02
CA ARG A 154 -12.51 3.45 -2.72
C ARG A 154 -11.48 3.82 -1.65
N VAL A 155 -11.69 4.92 -0.96
CA VAL A 155 -10.85 5.38 0.15
C VAL A 155 -11.68 5.44 1.41
N GLU A 156 -11.26 4.74 2.46
CA GLU A 156 -11.90 4.79 3.76
C GLU A 156 -10.95 5.46 4.75
N ALA A 157 -11.28 6.67 5.21
CA ALA A 157 -10.43 7.45 6.10
C ALA A 157 -11.28 8.45 6.91
N SER A 158 -10.91 8.64 8.18
CA SER A 158 -11.68 9.49 9.10
C SER A 158 -10.80 10.59 9.69
N PRO A 159 -10.35 11.58 8.89
CA PRO A 159 -9.49 12.66 9.38
C PRO A 159 -10.25 13.60 10.31
N GLU A 160 -9.56 14.13 11.32
CA GLU A 160 -10.18 14.91 12.39
C GLU A 160 -10.56 16.34 11.97
N ARG A 161 -9.74 17.01 11.14
CA ARG A 161 -9.90 18.46 10.86
C ARG A 161 -10.29 18.78 9.44
N ARG A 162 -9.72 18.08 8.45
CA ARG A 162 -9.84 18.49 7.04
C ARG A 162 -9.83 17.33 6.05
N ILE A 163 -10.64 17.45 5.00
CA ILE A 163 -10.53 16.70 3.75
C ILE A 163 -10.38 17.69 2.59
N THR A 164 -9.37 17.51 1.74
CA THR A 164 -9.17 18.27 0.51
C THR A 164 -8.87 17.37 -0.68
N GLY A 165 -9.17 17.82 -1.89
CA GLY A 165 -8.62 17.24 -3.11
C GLY A 165 -9.62 17.08 -4.26
N SER A 166 -9.47 16.02 -5.04
CA SER A 166 -10.24 15.79 -6.25
C SER A 166 -10.63 14.33 -6.44
N LEU A 167 -11.89 14.09 -6.76
CA LEU A 167 -12.46 12.80 -7.09
C LEU A 167 -13.03 12.84 -8.51
N SER A 168 -12.79 11.79 -9.29
CA SER A 168 -13.36 11.64 -10.61
C SER A 168 -13.81 10.21 -10.90
N GLY A 169 -14.66 10.01 -11.90
CA GLY A 169 -15.15 8.69 -12.29
C GLY A 169 -16.20 8.17 -11.31
N GLY A 170 -16.03 6.95 -10.79
CA GLY A 170 -16.87 6.35 -9.75
C GLY A 170 -16.12 6.19 -8.43
N SER A 171 -15.21 7.12 -8.11
CA SER A 171 -14.41 7.06 -6.89
C SER A 171 -15.21 7.52 -5.66
N THR A 172 -14.96 6.91 -4.51
CA THR A 172 -15.68 7.21 -3.27
C THR A 172 -14.70 7.39 -2.11
N VAL A 173 -14.93 8.43 -1.31
CA VAL A 173 -14.29 8.60 0.00
C VAL A 173 -15.34 8.38 1.08
N THR A 174 -15.10 7.45 1.98
CA THR A 174 -15.98 7.16 3.12
C THR A 174 -15.29 7.56 4.42
N ALA A 175 -15.89 8.50 5.15
CA ALA A 175 -15.40 8.97 6.44
C ALA A 175 -16.41 8.68 7.55
N SER A 176 -15.95 8.16 8.70
CA SER A 176 -16.84 7.87 9.84
C SER A 176 -17.27 9.11 10.61
N THR A 177 -16.68 10.27 10.32
CA THR A 177 -17.09 11.55 10.90
C THR A 177 -16.92 12.63 9.84
N ARG A 178 -17.70 13.70 9.95
CA ARG A 178 -17.55 14.87 9.08
C ARG A 178 -16.57 15.86 9.73
N PRO A 179 -15.41 16.14 9.11
CA PRO A 179 -14.48 17.12 9.63
C PRO A 179 -14.99 18.55 9.40
N GLN A 180 -14.37 19.50 10.10
CA GLN A 180 -14.76 20.92 10.07
C GLN A 180 -14.60 21.56 8.68
N SER A 181 -13.62 21.11 7.88
CA SER A 181 -13.34 21.65 6.55
C SER A 181 -13.32 20.54 5.51
N VAL A 182 -14.22 20.62 4.52
CA VAL A 182 -14.25 19.69 3.38
C VAL A 182 -14.24 20.49 2.08
N GLN A 183 -13.20 20.34 1.28
CA GLN A 183 -13.04 20.99 -0.03
C GLN A 183 -12.62 19.95 -1.06
N VAL A 184 -13.59 19.26 -1.65
CA VAL A 184 -13.35 18.19 -2.62
C VAL A 184 -14.06 18.51 -3.93
N ASN A 185 -13.31 18.52 -5.03
CA ASN A 185 -13.86 18.64 -6.37
C ASN A 185 -14.24 17.25 -6.88
N SER A 186 -15.54 16.99 -7.05
CA SER A 186 -16.06 15.69 -7.49
C SER A 186 -16.66 15.75 -8.89
N SER A 187 -16.41 14.74 -9.72
CA SER A 187 -16.90 14.64 -11.11
C SER A 187 -17.04 13.17 -11.57
N GLY A 188 -17.87 12.88 -12.58
CA GLY A 188 -18.37 11.49 -12.74
C GLY A 188 -19.18 11.09 -11.49
N GLY A 189 -19.72 9.89 -11.33
CA GLY A 189 -20.46 9.53 -10.11
C GLY A 189 -19.68 9.50 -8.78
N SER A 190 -18.61 10.29 -8.61
CA SER A 190 -17.78 10.31 -7.41
C SER A 190 -18.41 11.07 -6.23
N GLU A 191 -18.18 10.59 -5.01
CA GLU A 191 -18.82 11.14 -3.82
C GLU A 191 -17.92 11.05 -2.57
N VAL A 192 -18.12 11.99 -1.65
CA VAL A 192 -17.65 11.88 -0.26
C VAL A 192 -18.84 11.53 0.63
N GLN A 193 -18.81 10.34 1.24
CA GLN A 193 -19.86 9.79 2.08
C GLN A 193 -19.45 9.79 3.55
N TYR A 194 -20.45 9.86 4.43
CA TYR A 194 -20.26 9.82 5.87
C TYR A 194 -21.05 8.65 6.47
N GLU A 195 -20.40 7.85 7.31
CA GLU A 195 -20.98 6.71 8.03
C GLU A 195 -21.13 7.00 9.53
#